data_AF-A0A165XLU6-F1
#
_entry.id   AF-A0A165XLU6-F1
#
_cell.length_a   1.000
_cell.length_b   1.000
_cell.length_c   1.000
_cell.angle_alpha   90.00
_cell.angle_beta   90.00
_cell.angle_gamma   90.00
#
_symmetry.space_group_name_H-M   'P 1'
#
loop_
_entity.id
_entity.type
_entity.pdbx_description
1 polymer ?
#
loop_
_entity_poly.entity_id
_entity_poly.type
_entity_poly.pdbx_seq_one_letter_code
_entity_poly.pdbx_strand_id
1 'polypeptide(L)'
;FLSKKHRSEEDDANKLMDEIVKMSTLNEEQERAFRIIANHSLLGAMADPLRMYIGGMAGTGKSQVIKALIKFFEARGKSYAFLILAPTGSAASLVGGSTYHSALGFRGGNQGSDGMTTQQAIKARLKSVDYVFIDEISMVDCQALYNISASM
;
A
#
# COMPACT_ATOMS: atom_id res chain seq x y z
N PHE A 1 28.09 -18.41 -8.71
CA PHE A 1 26.81 -18.95 -9.21
C PHE A 1 25.58 -18.20 -8.68
N LEU A 2 25.60 -17.61 -7.47
CA LEU A 2 24.49 -16.78 -6.95
C LEU A 2 24.23 -15.44 -7.69
N SER A 3 25.23 -14.82 -8.33
CA SER A 3 25.03 -13.47 -8.89
C SER A 3 24.26 -13.41 -10.22
N LYS A 4 24.30 -14.47 -11.05
CA LYS A 4 23.61 -14.45 -12.36
C LYS A 4 22.09 -14.54 -12.22
N LYS A 5 21.61 -15.33 -11.24
CA LYS A 5 20.16 -15.54 -11.01
C LYS A 5 19.52 -14.33 -10.31
N HIS A 6 20.23 -13.71 -9.37
CA HIS A 6 19.75 -12.49 -8.73
C HIS A 6 19.71 -11.30 -9.71
N ARG A 7 20.76 -11.16 -10.55
CA ARG A 7 20.81 -10.14 -11.59
C ARG A 7 19.70 -10.27 -12.63
N SER A 8 19.31 -11.49 -13.02
CA SER A 8 18.19 -11.68 -13.95
C SER A 8 16.84 -11.28 -13.34
N GLU A 9 16.62 -11.53 -12.04
CA GLU A 9 15.37 -11.14 -11.36
C GLU A 9 15.26 -9.62 -11.19
N GLU A 10 16.38 -8.93 -10.92
CA GLU A 10 16.44 -7.46 -10.90
C GLU A 10 16.23 -6.86 -12.30
N ASP A 11 16.86 -7.42 -13.33
CA ASP A 11 16.71 -6.96 -14.71
C ASP A 11 15.26 -7.10 -15.20
N ASP A 12 14.58 -8.20 -14.85
CA ASP A 12 13.17 -8.41 -15.19
C ASP A 12 12.24 -7.50 -14.38
N ALA A 13 12.56 -7.23 -13.12
CA ALA A 13 11.81 -6.25 -12.31
C ALA A 13 11.95 -4.83 -12.86
N ASN A 14 13.14 -4.43 -13.31
CA ASN A 14 13.40 -3.12 -13.90
C ASN A 14 12.61 -2.94 -15.21
N LYS A 15 12.60 -3.95 -16.09
CA LYS A 15 11.78 -3.93 -17.31
C LYS A 15 10.30 -3.76 -16.99
N LEU A 16 9.79 -4.50 -16.01
CA LEU A 16 8.40 -4.39 -15.56
C LEU A 16 8.09 -2.98 -15.02
N MET A 17 9.01 -2.39 -14.24
CA MET A 17 8.85 -1.01 -13.76
C MET A 17 8.76 -0.03 -14.92
N ASP A 18 9.64 -0.13 -15.91
CA ASP A 18 9.68 0.76 -17.08
C ASP A 18 8.39 0.64 -17.92
N GLU A 19 7.91 -0.59 -18.11
CA GLU A 19 6.63 -0.85 -18.79
C GLU A 19 5.46 -0.19 -18.05
N ILE A 20 5.41 -0.32 -16.72
CA ILE A 20 4.33 0.26 -15.90
C ILE A 20 4.37 1.78 -15.89
N VAL A 21 5.56 2.39 -15.79
CA VAL A 21 5.75 3.83 -15.87
C VAL A 21 5.21 4.35 -17.20
N LYS A 22 5.56 3.69 -18.31
CA LYS A 22 5.10 4.06 -19.66
C LYS A 22 3.60 3.86 -19.82
N MET A 23 3.06 2.70 -19.42
CA MET A 23 1.63 2.40 -19.53
C MET A 23 0.75 3.29 -18.65
N SER A 24 1.25 3.72 -17.49
CA SER A 24 0.52 4.56 -16.55
C SER A 24 0.77 6.05 -16.78
N THR A 25 1.61 6.41 -17.77
CA THR A 25 1.95 7.79 -18.16
C THR A 25 2.35 8.63 -16.95
N LEU A 26 3.23 8.08 -16.10
CA LEU A 26 3.65 8.78 -14.88
C LEU A 26 4.53 9.98 -15.23
N ASN A 27 4.33 11.08 -14.51
CA ASN A 27 5.30 12.19 -14.54
C ASN A 27 6.54 11.88 -13.68
N GLU A 28 7.54 12.74 -13.74
CA GLU A 28 8.83 12.56 -13.04
C GLU A 28 8.67 12.28 -11.54
N GLU A 29 7.84 13.06 -10.84
CA GLU A 29 7.65 12.91 -9.40
C GLU A 29 6.83 11.66 -9.04
N GLN A 30 5.83 11.31 -9.87
CA GLN A 30 5.05 10.09 -9.72
C GLN A 30 5.90 8.84 -9.96
N GLU A 31 6.73 8.86 -11.01
CA GLU A 31 7.69 7.80 -11.32
C GLU A 31 8.71 7.64 -10.19
N ARG A 32 9.25 8.76 -9.67
CA ARG A 32 10.17 8.74 -8.54
C ARG A 32 9.55 8.04 -7.33
N ALA A 33 8.32 8.42 -6.96
CA ALA A 33 7.63 7.79 -5.84
C ALA A 33 7.35 6.31 -6.08
N PHE A 34 6.90 5.95 -7.28
CA PHE A 34 6.68 4.57 -7.69
C PHE A 34 7.97 3.74 -7.58
N ARG A 35 9.09 4.21 -8.14
CA ARG A 35 10.36 3.48 -8.15
C ARG A 35 10.95 3.31 -6.74
N ILE A 36 10.80 4.29 -5.85
CA ILE A 36 11.25 4.15 -4.45
C ILE A 36 10.57 2.94 -3.80
N ILE A 37 9.24 2.86 -3.90
CA ILE A 37 8.46 1.79 -3.29
C ILE A 37 8.71 0.45 -3.99
N ALA A 38 8.74 0.45 -5.33
CA ALA A 38 8.97 -0.75 -6.13
C ALA A 38 10.35 -1.35 -5.87
N ASN A 39 11.42 -0.55 -5.86
CA ASN A 39 12.77 -1.01 -5.53
C ASN A 39 12.89 -1.49 -4.10
N HIS A 40 12.28 -0.78 -3.13
CA HIS A 40 12.25 -1.23 -1.75
C HIS A 40 11.64 -2.63 -1.61
N SER A 41 10.59 -2.93 -2.39
CA SER A 41 9.93 -4.24 -2.34
C SER A 41 10.80 -5.41 -2.81
N LEU A 42 11.89 -5.12 -3.54
CA LEU A 42 12.85 -6.11 -4.02
C LEU A 42 13.90 -6.48 -2.96
N LEU A 43 14.17 -5.58 -2.01
CA LEU A 43 15.16 -5.81 -0.94
C LEU A 43 14.69 -6.84 0.10
N GLY A 44 13.39 -7.12 0.17
CA GLY A 44 12.80 -8.10 1.07
C GLY A 44 12.98 -7.74 2.54
N ALA A 45 13.08 -8.75 3.41
CA ALA A 45 13.13 -8.59 4.87
C ALA A 45 14.40 -7.92 5.41
N MET A 46 15.37 -7.61 4.55
CA MET A 46 16.65 -6.99 4.94
C MET A 46 16.61 -5.46 4.91
N ALA A 47 15.53 -4.86 4.40
CA ALA A 47 15.37 -3.41 4.34
C ALA A 47 14.74 -2.85 5.62
N ASP A 48 15.22 -1.68 6.04
CA ASP A 48 14.55 -0.88 7.07
C ASP A 48 13.12 -0.51 6.64
N PRO A 49 12.15 -0.41 7.56
CA PRO A 49 10.78 -0.07 7.20
C PRO A 49 10.67 1.25 6.42
N LEU A 50 10.13 1.20 5.20
CA LEU A 50 9.88 2.39 4.39
C LEU A 50 8.73 3.22 4.98
N ARG A 51 9.06 4.42 5.48
CA ARG A 51 8.09 5.44 5.91
C ARG A 51 8.14 6.60 4.93
N MET A 52 7.12 6.70 4.08
CA MET A 52 7.08 7.70 3.01
C MET A 52 5.81 8.54 3.08
N TYR A 53 5.95 9.84 2.82
CA TYR A 53 4.84 10.77 2.62
C TYR A 53 4.85 11.28 1.18
N ILE A 54 3.73 11.14 0.48
CA ILE A 54 3.54 11.64 -0.89
C ILE A 54 2.65 12.87 -0.84
N GLY A 55 3.28 14.04 -0.88
CA GLY A 55 2.59 15.33 -0.92
C GLY A 55 2.18 15.75 -2.34
N GLY A 56 1.38 16.81 -2.42
CA GLY A 56 1.00 17.47 -3.68
C GLY A 56 -0.40 18.04 -3.62
N MET A 57 -0.66 19.07 -4.41
CA MET A 57 -1.99 19.70 -4.48
C MET A 57 -3.07 18.70 -4.96
N ALA A 58 -4.34 19.04 -4.78
CA ALA A 58 -5.43 18.29 -5.38
C ALA A 58 -5.25 18.24 -6.91
N GLY A 59 -5.53 17.09 -7.52
CA GLY A 59 -5.40 16.92 -8.98
C GLY A 59 -3.99 16.61 -9.49
N THR A 60 -2.96 16.52 -8.64
CA THR A 60 -1.59 16.14 -9.08
C THR A 60 -1.40 14.66 -9.40
N GLY A 61 -2.48 13.87 -9.36
CA GLY A 61 -2.46 12.46 -9.75
C GLY A 61 -1.77 11.52 -8.75
N LYS A 62 -1.76 11.83 -7.45
CA LYS A 62 -1.22 10.92 -6.40
C LYS A 62 -1.82 9.51 -6.50
N SER A 63 -3.13 9.42 -6.77
CA SER A 63 -3.82 8.13 -6.97
C SER A 63 -3.31 7.35 -8.20
N GLN A 64 -2.63 7.98 -9.17
CA GLN A 64 -1.97 7.25 -10.26
C GLN A 64 -0.76 6.45 -9.77
N VAL A 65 -0.01 6.97 -8.79
CA VAL A 65 1.10 6.22 -8.17
C VAL A 65 0.57 4.95 -7.51
N ILE A 66 -0.54 5.06 -6.78
CA ILE A 66 -1.22 3.91 -6.15
C ILE A 66 -1.63 2.88 -7.21
N LYS A 67 -2.27 3.32 -8.31
CA LYS A 67 -2.67 2.43 -9.40
C LYS A 67 -1.49 1.73 -10.08
N ALA A 68 -0.37 2.44 -10.27
CA ALA A 68 0.86 1.86 -10.82
C ALA A 68 1.45 0.80 -9.88
N LEU A 69 1.44 1.06 -8.56
CA LEU A 69 1.90 0.09 -7.55
C LEU A 69 1.04 -1.15 -7.50
N ILE A 70 -0.29 -1.02 -7.56
CA ILE A 70 -1.21 -2.16 -7.63
C ILE A 70 -0.83 -3.06 -8.82
N LYS A 71 -0.69 -2.48 -10.01
CA LYS A 71 -0.30 -3.24 -11.22
C LYS A 71 1.06 -3.93 -11.05
N PHE A 72 2.02 -3.26 -10.41
CA PHE A 72 3.35 -3.82 -10.16
C PHE A 72 3.30 -5.02 -9.22
N PHE A 73 2.57 -4.91 -8.11
CA PHE A 73 2.41 -6.03 -7.17
C PHE A 73 1.59 -7.17 -7.76
N GLU A 74 0.54 -6.88 -8.53
CA GLU A 74 -0.26 -7.88 -9.25
C GLU A 74 0.59 -8.65 -10.27
N ALA A 75 1.38 -7.96 -11.09
CA ALA A 75 2.27 -8.59 -12.07
C ALA A 75 3.34 -9.49 -11.43
N ARG A 76 3.65 -9.28 -10.15
CA ARG A 76 4.56 -10.11 -9.35
C ARG A 76 3.85 -11.19 -8.52
N GLY A 77 2.53 -11.35 -8.67
CA GLY A 77 1.74 -12.30 -7.89
C GLY A 77 1.62 -11.97 -6.40
N LYS A 78 1.87 -10.70 -6.03
CA LYS A 78 1.85 -10.18 -4.65
C LYS A 78 0.69 -9.20 -4.42
N SER A 79 -0.45 -9.42 -5.06
CA SER A 79 -1.63 -8.52 -4.94
C SER A 79 -2.11 -8.34 -3.50
N TYR A 80 -1.94 -9.36 -2.66
CA TYR A 80 -2.31 -9.35 -1.24
C TYR A 80 -1.33 -8.55 -0.35
N ALA A 81 -0.13 -8.23 -0.86
CA ALA A 81 0.91 -7.54 -0.11
C ALA A 81 0.64 -6.03 0.04
N PHE A 82 -0.35 -5.48 -0.67
CA PHE A 82 -0.63 -4.05 -0.74
C PHE A 82 -2.04 -3.74 -0.21
N LEU A 83 -2.12 -3.05 0.93
CA LEU A 83 -3.37 -2.62 1.56
C LEU A 83 -3.56 -1.12 1.39
N ILE A 84 -4.71 -0.71 0.88
CA ILE A 84 -5.06 0.70 0.69
C ILE A 84 -6.17 1.08 1.68
N LEU A 85 -5.89 2.09 2.48
CA LEU A 85 -6.76 2.65 3.49
C LEU A 85 -7.12 4.10 3.14
N ALA A 86 -8.31 4.53 3.53
CA ALA A 86 -8.73 5.92 3.43
C ALA A 86 -9.64 6.31 4.62
N PRO A 87 -9.78 7.61 4.92
CA PRO A 87 -10.66 8.10 5.98
C PRO A 87 -12.15 7.98 5.64
N THR A 88 -12.51 8.15 4.37
CA THR A 88 -13.91 8.18 3.92
C THR A 88 -14.21 7.06 2.92
N GLY A 89 -15.46 6.62 2.87
CA GLY A 89 -15.91 5.59 1.92
C GLY A 89 -15.70 6.01 0.46
N SER A 90 -15.91 7.30 0.15
CA SER A 90 -15.70 7.84 -1.19
C SER A 90 -14.23 7.79 -1.61
N ALA A 91 -13.31 8.20 -0.72
CA ALA A 91 -11.87 8.13 -0.99
C ALA A 91 -11.42 6.67 -1.15
N ALA A 92 -11.84 5.78 -0.25
CA ALA A 92 -11.54 4.35 -0.35
C ALA A 92 -12.02 3.75 -1.68
N SER A 93 -13.22 4.10 -2.13
CA SER A 93 -13.79 3.59 -3.39
C SER A 93 -13.01 4.06 -4.62
N LEU A 94 -12.46 5.28 -4.60
CA LEU A 94 -11.70 5.84 -5.73
C LEU A 94 -10.40 5.09 -6.01
N VAL A 95 -9.78 4.54 -4.96
CA VAL A 95 -8.50 3.83 -5.03
C VAL A 95 -8.63 2.32 -4.90
N GLY A 96 -9.87 1.78 -4.83
CA GLY A 96 -10.12 0.35 -4.65
C GLY A 96 -9.71 -0.18 -3.27
N GLY A 97 -9.68 0.69 -2.27
CA GLY A 97 -9.29 0.37 -0.89
C GLY A 97 -10.47 0.17 0.05
N SER A 98 -10.20 0.23 1.35
CA SER A 98 -11.21 0.18 2.42
C SER A 98 -11.02 1.34 3.38
N THR A 99 -12.03 1.68 4.19
CA THR A 99 -11.80 2.69 5.23
C THR A 99 -10.92 2.11 6.33
N TYR A 100 -10.06 2.91 6.95
CA TYR A 100 -9.23 2.40 8.06
C TYR A 100 -10.08 1.87 9.22
N HIS A 101 -11.27 2.45 9.44
CA HIS A 101 -12.24 1.97 10.42
C HIS A 101 -12.69 0.53 10.14
N SER A 102 -13.05 0.24 8.89
CA SER A 102 -13.55 -1.09 8.51
C SER A 102 -12.42 -2.10 8.36
N ALA A 103 -11.26 -1.68 7.88
CA ALA A 103 -10.08 -2.53 7.75
C ALA A 103 -9.48 -2.97 9.09
N LEU A 104 -9.54 -2.10 10.11
CA LEU A 104 -8.97 -2.36 11.44
C LEU A 104 -10.01 -2.75 12.49
N GLY A 105 -11.30 -2.76 12.13
CA GLY A 105 -12.38 -3.16 13.03
C GLY A 105 -12.73 -2.12 14.09
N PHE A 106 -12.42 -0.84 13.88
CA PHE A 106 -12.89 0.26 14.72
C PHE A 106 -14.38 0.51 14.48
N ARG A 107 -15.25 -0.31 15.09
CA ARG A 107 -16.69 -0.06 15.12
C ARG A 107 -17.01 0.92 16.25
N GLY A 108 -17.35 2.15 15.88
CA GLY A 108 -17.89 3.14 16.81
C GLY A 108 -19.30 2.72 17.25
N GLY A 109 -19.41 2.22 18.48
CA GLY A 109 -20.69 2.02 19.15
C GLY A 109 -21.21 0.58 19.15
N ASN A 110 -21.28 0.03 20.37
CA ASN A 110 -22.23 -0.95 20.88
C ASN A 110 -22.36 -2.35 20.20
N GLN A 111 -22.28 -3.35 21.09
CA GLN A 111 -22.83 -4.71 21.02
C GLN A 111 -21.98 -5.88 20.53
N GLY A 112 -21.98 -6.92 21.38
CA GLY A 112 -22.43 -8.25 20.96
C GLY A 112 -21.33 -9.22 20.54
N SER A 113 -20.90 -10.06 21.49
CA SER A 113 -20.55 -11.50 21.40
C SER A 113 -19.81 -12.13 20.19
N ASP A 114 -19.45 -11.43 19.12
CA ASP A 114 -18.83 -12.01 17.89
C ASP A 114 -17.51 -11.31 17.48
N GLY A 115 -16.95 -10.50 18.38
CA GLY A 115 -15.77 -9.67 18.12
C GLY A 115 -14.46 -10.45 18.00
N MET A 116 -14.37 -11.64 18.58
CA MET A 116 -13.10 -12.39 18.68
C MET A 116 -12.71 -13.07 17.36
N THR A 117 -13.68 -13.60 16.62
CA THR A 117 -13.52 -14.23 15.29
C THR A 117 -13.17 -13.18 14.23
N THR A 118 -13.85 -12.03 14.26
CA THR A 118 -13.63 -10.91 13.35
C THR A 118 -12.23 -10.30 13.51
N GLN A 119 -11.77 -10.10 14.75
CA GLN A 119 -10.43 -9.59 15.06
C GLN A 119 -9.32 -10.56 14.60
N GLN A 120 -9.53 -11.88 14.73
CA GLN A 120 -8.58 -12.88 14.25
C GLN A 120 -8.50 -12.88 12.72
N ALA A 121 -9.62 -12.74 12.01
CA ALA A 121 -9.64 -12.63 10.55
C ALA A 121 -8.93 -11.37 10.05
N ILE A 122 -9.13 -10.23 10.73
CA ILE A 122 -8.43 -8.97 10.43
C ILE A 122 -6.92 -9.13 10.64
N LYS A 123 -6.50 -9.69 11.77
CA LYS A 123 -5.07 -9.96 12.04
C LYS A 123 -4.46 -10.92 11.03
N ALA A 124 -5.18 -11.96 10.61
CA ALA A 124 -4.72 -12.89 9.58
C ALA A 124 -4.51 -12.17 8.24
N ARG A 125 -5.42 -11.27 7.86
CA ARG A 125 -5.28 -10.45 6.65
C ARG A 125 -4.10 -9.48 6.74
N LEU A 126 -3.90 -8.83 7.89
CA LEU A 126 -2.79 -7.89 8.10
C LEU A 126 -1.43 -8.60 8.09
N LYS A 127 -1.34 -9.85 8.56
CA LYS A 127 -0.09 -10.63 8.52
C LYS A 127 0.46 -10.89 7.12
N SER A 128 -0.40 -10.87 6.10
CA SER A 128 0.00 -11.06 4.70
C SER A 128 0.32 -9.75 3.96
N VAL A 129 0.14 -8.60 4.61
CA VAL A 129 0.35 -7.28 4.01
C VAL A 129 1.77 -6.81 4.26
N ASP A 130 2.49 -6.45 3.20
CA ASP A 130 3.84 -5.87 3.28
C ASP A 130 3.80 -4.34 3.32
N TYR A 131 2.80 -3.73 2.67
CA TYR A 131 2.67 -2.29 2.49
C TYR A 131 1.26 -1.80 2.83
N VAL A 132 1.19 -0.75 3.64
CA VAL A 132 -0.05 -0.02 3.91
C VAL A 132 0.06 1.38 3.33
N PHE A 133 -0.88 1.72 2.44
CA PHE A 133 -1.05 3.05 1.89
C PHE A 133 -2.25 3.72 2.55
N ILE A 134 -2.10 4.96 3.01
CA ILE A 134 -3.20 5.73 3.59
C ILE A 134 -3.44 6.95 2.71
N ASP A 135 -4.53 6.95 1.96
CA ASP A 135 -4.96 8.09 1.15
C ASP A 135 -5.67 9.13 2.02
N GLU A 136 -5.63 10.40 1.61
CA GLU A 136 -6.20 11.53 2.34
C GLU A 136 -5.75 11.60 3.82
N ILE A 137 -4.44 11.37 4.06
CA ILE A 137 -3.84 11.39 5.41
C ILE A 137 -4.06 12.72 6.16
N SER A 138 -4.31 13.82 5.44
CA SER A 138 -4.65 15.12 6.02
C SER A 138 -5.96 15.10 6.83
N MET A 139 -6.84 14.13 6.58
CA MET A 139 -8.08 13.93 7.34
C MET A 139 -7.95 12.91 8.47
N VAL A 140 -6.75 12.38 8.72
CA VAL A 140 -6.48 11.40 9.78
C VAL A 140 -5.87 12.12 10.97
N ASP A 141 -6.53 12.08 12.11
CA ASP A 141 -6.00 12.66 13.34
C ASP A 141 -4.89 11.79 13.98
N CYS A 142 -4.17 12.38 14.94
CA CYS A 142 -3.07 11.69 15.61
C CYS A 142 -3.52 10.43 16.37
N GLN A 143 -4.75 10.42 16.89
CA GLN A 143 -5.28 9.30 17.66
C GLN A 143 -5.60 8.11 16.74
N ALA A 144 -6.20 8.38 15.58
CA ALA A 144 -6.46 7.41 14.53
C ALA A 144 -5.15 6.85 14.00
N LEU A 145 -4.15 7.70 13.73
CA LEU A 145 -2.83 7.25 13.29
C LEU A 145 -2.14 6.35 14.32
N TYR A 146 -2.23 6.70 15.62
CA TYR A 146 -1.74 5.83 16.70
C TYR A 146 -2.46 4.48 16.73
N ASN A 147 -3.79 4.49 16.65
CA ASN A 147 -4.59 3.26 16.66
C ASN A 147 -4.27 2.37 15.46
N ILE A 148 -4.06 2.96 14.28
CA ILE A 148 -3.60 2.28 13.06
C ILE A 148 -2.26 1.59 13.33
N SER A 149 -1.28 2.33 13.88
CA SER A 149 0.04 1.80 14.20
C SER A 149 0.02 0.71 15.27
N ALA A 150 -0.89 0.77 16.25
CA ALA A 150 -0.98 -0.21 17.32
C ALA A 150 -1.70 -1.52 16.92
N SER A 151 -2.41 -1.49 15.79
CA SER A 151 -3.20 -2.63 15.29
C SER A 151 -2.44 -3.50 14.28
N MET A 152 -1.29 -3.02 13.80
CA MET A 152 -0.38 -3.72 12.88
C MET A 152 0.75 -4.39 13.66
#